data_AF-A0A176Y7A8-F1
#
_entry.id   AF-A0A176Y7A8-F1
#
_cell.length_a   1.000
_cell.length_b   1.000
_cell.length_c   1.000
_cell.angle_alpha   90.00
_cell.angle_beta   90.00
_cell.angle_gamma   90.00
#
_symmetry.space_group_name_H-M   'P 1'
#
loop_
_entity.id
_entity.type
_entity.pdbx_description
1 polymer ?
#
loop_
_entity_poly.entity_id
_entity_poly.type
_entity_poly.pdbx_seq_one_letter_code
_entity_poly.pdbx_strand_id
1 'polypeptide(L)'
;MLLGVIADDFTGASDIANTLAKGLPGQGGLRTTQFLGVPTRPAASDVEAGVISLKSRSIPARDAVTQSLAALSWLRAQGCRQFVFKYCSTFDSTPSGNIGPVGEALADALGVKGVVACPAFPTVGRTVYRGHLFVNDRLLSESGLENHPLNPMTDPDIRRWLARQTEAPAGLVSWPTVHAGVDPLRMALRQAADRSETLVIVDALTDGDLVTIGRACSDAPLLTGGSGIALGLPANFLREGLASGGVSDFAGIDGPEAILAGSCSGATRRQIEVHSASHPSLNIRVDEVMAGRVGPAQLVDFIHSHQGQAPLVYSAGSPDDVAATQQRHGRERVAHALEQLFAASARRLVENGIRRLVVAGGETSGAVVSALDLEAMTIGPEIDPGVPVLFTRSERPLALTLKSGNFGADDFFEKALRKLREAA
;
A
#
# COMPACT_ATOMS: atom_id res chain seq x y z
N MET A 1 -9.62 -18.93 3.51
CA MET A 1 -9.49 -17.46 3.39
C MET A 1 -10.87 -16.82 3.42
N LEU A 2 -11.07 -15.75 4.20
CA LEU A 2 -12.36 -15.06 4.40
C LEU A 2 -12.44 -13.77 3.57
N LEU A 3 -11.37 -12.97 3.59
CA LEU A 3 -11.29 -11.66 2.94
C LEU A 3 -10.19 -11.65 1.87
N GLY A 4 -10.51 -11.17 0.69
CA GLY A 4 -9.55 -10.98 -0.39
C GLY A 4 -9.35 -9.50 -0.71
N VAL A 5 -8.12 -9.05 -0.84
CA VAL A 5 -7.80 -7.67 -1.24
C VAL A 5 -7.05 -7.68 -2.56
N ILE A 6 -7.44 -6.79 -3.47
CA ILE A 6 -6.75 -6.53 -4.73
C ILE A 6 -6.23 -5.10 -4.64
N ALA A 7 -4.91 -4.93 -4.51
CA ALA A 7 -4.27 -3.64 -4.34
C ALA A 7 -3.57 -3.19 -5.62
N ASP A 8 -3.66 -1.91 -5.94
CA ASP A 8 -3.12 -1.30 -7.16
C ASP A 8 -1.61 -1.04 -7.14
N ASP A 9 -0.99 -1.16 -5.96
CA ASP A 9 0.45 -1.02 -5.71
C ASP A 9 0.93 -1.93 -4.55
N PHE A 10 2.25 -2.05 -4.41
CA PHE A 10 2.88 -2.87 -3.35
C PHE A 10 2.84 -2.21 -1.96
N THR A 11 3.04 -0.89 -1.90
CA THR A 11 3.07 -0.16 -0.62
C THR A 11 1.69 -0.07 0.01
N GLY A 12 0.66 0.24 -0.77
CA GLY A 12 -0.72 0.26 -0.31
C GLY A 12 -1.27 -1.13 0.00
N ALA A 13 -0.77 -2.18 -0.65
CA ALA A 13 -1.02 -3.56 -0.25
C ALA A 13 -0.49 -3.86 1.15
N SER A 14 0.73 -3.45 1.46
CA SER A 14 1.34 -3.65 2.79
C SER A 14 0.56 -2.89 3.88
N ASP A 15 0.11 -1.67 3.57
CA ASP A 15 -0.65 -0.81 4.48
C ASP A 15 -2.04 -1.39 4.82
N ILE A 16 -2.81 -1.83 3.82
CA ILE A 16 -4.11 -2.49 4.11
C ILE A 16 -3.91 -3.85 4.78
N ALA A 17 -2.85 -4.59 4.42
CA ALA A 17 -2.54 -5.86 5.06
C ALA A 17 -2.21 -5.69 6.55
N ASN A 18 -1.48 -4.61 6.91
CA ASN A 18 -1.25 -4.20 8.29
C ASN A 18 -2.56 -3.85 9.00
N THR A 19 -3.44 -3.10 8.34
CA THR A 19 -4.75 -2.74 8.91
C THR A 19 -5.58 -3.99 9.25
N LEU A 20 -5.57 -4.99 8.36
CA LEU A 20 -6.28 -6.26 8.55
C LEU A 20 -5.64 -7.13 9.65
N ALA A 21 -4.31 -7.21 9.67
CA ALA A 21 -3.57 -8.01 10.65
C ALA A 21 -3.66 -7.44 12.07
N LYS A 22 -3.68 -6.11 12.20
CA LYS A 22 -3.84 -5.42 13.48
C LYS A 22 -5.27 -5.49 14.00
N GLY A 23 -6.24 -5.28 13.11
CA GLY A 23 -7.65 -5.15 13.47
C GLY A 23 -7.93 -4.01 14.44
N LEU A 24 -9.08 -4.07 15.12
CA LEU A 24 -9.47 -3.04 16.08
C LEU A 24 -8.74 -3.21 17.42
N PRO A 25 -8.42 -2.11 18.14
CA PRO A 25 -7.83 -2.17 19.46
C PRO A 25 -8.59 -3.13 20.39
N GLY A 26 -7.87 -4.09 20.98
CA GLY A 26 -8.42 -5.07 21.91
C GLY A 26 -9.21 -6.22 21.29
N GLN A 27 -9.38 -6.28 19.96
CA GLN A 27 -10.11 -7.35 19.27
C GLN A 27 -9.20 -8.28 18.45
N GLY A 28 -8.01 -7.80 18.08
CA GLY A 28 -7.10 -8.51 17.17
C GLY A 28 -7.54 -8.40 15.71
N GLY A 29 -6.72 -8.95 14.82
CA GLY A 29 -6.96 -8.93 13.38
C GLY A 29 -6.98 -10.33 12.75
N LEU A 30 -6.91 -10.34 11.43
CA LEU A 30 -6.90 -11.56 10.61
C LEU A 30 -5.46 -11.99 10.31
N ARG A 31 -5.21 -13.30 10.30
CA ARG A 31 -3.96 -13.85 9.75
C ARG A 31 -3.84 -13.49 8.27
N THR A 32 -2.99 -12.52 7.99
CA THR A 32 -2.93 -11.86 6.69
C THR A 32 -1.64 -12.22 5.96
N THR A 33 -1.78 -12.56 4.68
CA THR A 33 -0.66 -12.81 3.77
C THR A 33 -0.79 -11.91 2.54
N GLN A 34 0.30 -11.23 2.22
CA GLN A 34 0.44 -10.46 0.99
C GLN A 34 1.12 -11.32 -0.08
N PHE A 35 0.53 -11.35 -1.27
CA PHE A 35 1.05 -12.05 -2.45
C PHE A 35 1.54 -11.03 -3.47
N LEU A 36 2.70 -11.28 -4.07
CA LEU A 36 3.23 -10.44 -5.15
C LEU A 36 2.68 -10.95 -6.49
N GLY A 37 1.79 -10.19 -7.11
CA GLY A 37 1.05 -10.64 -8.28
C GLY A 37 0.02 -11.73 -7.96
N VAL A 38 -0.58 -12.30 -9.01
CA VAL A 38 -1.59 -13.35 -8.88
C VAL A 38 -0.89 -14.70 -8.72
N PRO A 39 -1.07 -15.42 -7.59
CA PRO A 39 -0.40 -16.70 -7.39
C PRO A 39 -0.92 -17.79 -8.33
N THR A 40 -0.07 -18.78 -8.60
CA THR A 40 -0.42 -19.98 -9.38
C THR A 40 -0.81 -21.18 -8.51
N ARG A 41 -0.50 -21.12 -7.21
CA ARG A 41 -0.75 -22.18 -6.24
C ARG A 41 -1.80 -21.73 -5.21
N PRO A 42 -2.51 -22.68 -4.55
CA PRO A 42 -3.37 -22.35 -3.43
C PRO A 42 -2.60 -21.72 -2.27
N ALA A 43 -3.24 -20.83 -1.53
CA ALA A 43 -2.70 -20.27 -0.30
C ALA A 43 -2.57 -21.33 0.80
N ALA A 44 -1.74 -21.06 1.80
CA ALA A 44 -1.71 -21.87 3.02
C ALA A 44 -3.08 -21.83 3.73
N SER A 45 -3.47 -22.93 4.37
CA SER A 45 -4.81 -23.10 4.94
C SER A 45 -5.09 -22.21 6.15
N ASP A 46 -4.05 -21.69 6.80
CA ASP A 46 -4.14 -20.79 7.95
C ASP A 46 -4.32 -19.31 7.57
N VAL A 47 -4.33 -18.99 6.27
CA VAL A 47 -4.55 -17.62 5.78
C VAL A 47 -6.03 -17.24 5.88
N GLU A 48 -6.32 -16.26 6.72
CA GLU A 48 -7.66 -15.69 6.92
C GLU A 48 -7.92 -14.52 5.96
N ALA A 49 -6.91 -13.72 5.62
CA ALA A 49 -6.99 -12.66 4.62
C ALA A 49 -5.82 -12.71 3.63
N GLY A 50 -6.13 -12.62 2.33
CA GLY A 50 -5.13 -12.58 1.26
C GLY A 50 -5.11 -11.22 0.57
N VAL A 51 -3.92 -10.62 0.41
CA VAL A 51 -3.74 -9.33 -0.27
C VAL A 51 -2.89 -9.52 -1.52
N ILE A 52 -3.49 -9.45 -2.70
CA ILE A 52 -2.77 -9.48 -3.98
C ILE A 52 -2.27 -8.07 -4.31
N SER A 53 -0.96 -7.94 -4.45
CA SER A 53 -0.30 -6.70 -4.86
C SER A 53 -0.10 -6.69 -6.37
N LEU A 54 -0.71 -5.73 -7.06
CA LEU A 54 -0.50 -5.50 -8.49
C LEU A 54 0.33 -4.24 -8.70
N LYS A 55 0.84 -4.04 -9.92
CA LYS A 55 1.37 -2.74 -10.39
C LYS A 55 0.40 -2.17 -11.41
N SER A 56 -0.83 -1.89 -10.97
CA SER A 56 -1.96 -1.59 -11.88
C SER A 56 -2.48 -0.15 -11.81
N ARG A 57 -1.92 0.70 -10.94
CA ARG A 57 -2.36 2.11 -10.77
C ARG A 57 -2.35 2.93 -12.07
N SER A 58 -1.25 2.85 -12.82
CA SER A 58 -0.97 3.77 -13.96
C SER A 58 -0.72 3.06 -15.29
N ILE A 59 -1.00 1.75 -15.37
CA ILE A 59 -0.96 0.99 -16.62
C ILE A 59 -2.25 1.27 -17.43
N PRO A 60 -2.35 0.85 -18.71
CA PRO A 60 -3.61 0.95 -19.44
C PRO A 60 -4.78 0.29 -18.70
N ALA A 61 -5.94 0.95 -18.67
CA ALA A 61 -7.11 0.49 -17.91
C ALA A 61 -7.52 -0.96 -18.22
N ARG A 62 -7.44 -1.36 -19.50
CA ARG A 62 -7.71 -2.74 -19.93
C ARG A 62 -6.80 -3.77 -19.24
N ASP A 63 -5.52 -3.45 -19.09
CA ASP A 63 -4.54 -4.34 -18.46
C ASP A 63 -4.77 -4.40 -16.95
N ALA A 64 -5.09 -3.25 -16.33
CA ALA A 64 -5.47 -3.19 -14.91
C ALA A 64 -6.72 -4.04 -14.62
N VAL A 65 -7.77 -3.91 -15.43
CA VAL A 65 -8.98 -4.73 -15.33
C VAL A 65 -8.66 -6.21 -15.48
N THR A 66 -7.87 -6.59 -16.48
CA THR A 66 -7.47 -7.99 -16.73
C THR A 66 -6.75 -8.59 -15.52
N GLN A 67 -5.76 -7.87 -14.97
CA GLN A 67 -5.02 -8.32 -13.79
C GLN A 67 -5.90 -8.41 -12.55
N SER A 68 -6.79 -7.43 -12.32
CA SER A 68 -7.70 -7.43 -11.19
C SER A 68 -8.74 -8.54 -11.26
N LEU A 69 -9.27 -8.87 -12.44
CA LEU A 69 -10.19 -10.00 -12.61
C LEU A 69 -9.49 -11.35 -12.40
N ALA A 70 -8.23 -11.49 -12.83
CA ALA A 70 -7.44 -12.68 -12.52
C ALA A 70 -7.20 -12.82 -11.01
N ALA A 71 -6.89 -11.72 -10.33
CA ALA A 71 -6.74 -11.68 -8.87
C ALA A 71 -8.05 -12.07 -8.16
N LEU A 72 -9.19 -11.52 -8.58
CA LEU A 72 -10.52 -11.85 -8.06
C LEU A 72 -10.81 -13.36 -8.22
N SER A 73 -10.56 -13.91 -9.41
CA SER A 73 -10.77 -15.34 -9.70
C SER A 73 -9.95 -16.22 -8.76
N TRP A 74 -8.67 -15.91 -8.56
CA TRP A 74 -7.82 -16.67 -7.65
C TRP A 74 -8.31 -16.57 -6.19
N LEU A 75 -8.67 -15.38 -5.71
CA LEU A 75 -9.18 -15.17 -4.36
C LEU A 75 -10.50 -15.90 -4.12
N ARG A 76 -11.42 -15.90 -5.10
CA ARG A 76 -12.64 -16.71 -5.06
C ARG A 76 -12.34 -18.19 -4.91
N ALA A 77 -11.33 -18.69 -5.64
CA ALA A 77 -10.89 -20.09 -5.52
C ALA A 77 -10.30 -20.43 -4.13
N GLN A 78 -9.83 -19.44 -3.36
CA GLN A 78 -9.39 -19.62 -1.96
C GLN A 78 -10.53 -19.59 -0.94
N GLY A 79 -11.78 -19.39 -1.39
CA GLY A 79 -12.97 -19.34 -0.55
C GLY A 79 -13.30 -17.96 0.04
N CYS A 80 -12.68 -16.88 -0.45
CA CYS A 80 -13.01 -15.52 -0.01
C CYS A 80 -14.51 -15.23 -0.16
N ARG A 81 -15.08 -14.61 0.88
CA ARG A 81 -16.50 -14.23 0.95
C ARG A 81 -16.72 -12.75 0.66
N GLN A 82 -15.71 -11.94 0.93
CA GLN A 82 -15.72 -10.50 0.74
C GLN A 82 -14.43 -10.06 0.07
N PHE A 83 -14.52 -9.02 -0.76
CA PHE A 83 -13.42 -8.47 -1.52
C PHE A 83 -13.24 -6.98 -1.26
N VAL A 84 -12.00 -6.51 -1.27
CA VAL A 84 -11.66 -5.08 -1.23
C VAL A 84 -10.81 -4.73 -2.43
N PHE A 85 -11.26 -3.78 -3.25
CA PHE A 85 -10.39 -3.11 -4.22
C PHE A 85 -9.70 -1.93 -3.53
N LYS A 86 -8.40 -2.08 -3.30
CA LYS A 86 -7.56 -1.12 -2.60
C LYS A 86 -6.84 -0.21 -3.60
N TYR A 87 -7.02 1.10 -3.43
CA TYR A 87 -6.29 2.16 -4.16
C TYR A 87 -5.78 3.23 -3.20
N CYS A 88 -5.04 4.23 -3.70
CA CYS A 88 -4.43 5.25 -2.85
C CYS A 88 -5.47 6.12 -2.11
N SER A 89 -5.16 6.54 -0.88
CA SER A 89 -6.04 7.43 -0.09
C SER A 89 -6.13 8.85 -0.64
N THR A 90 -5.27 9.20 -1.60
CA THR A 90 -5.33 10.45 -2.38
C THR A 90 -6.09 10.30 -3.71
N PHE A 91 -6.73 9.14 -3.94
CA PHE A 91 -7.55 8.85 -5.12
C PHE A 91 -6.79 8.92 -6.46
N ASP A 92 -5.47 8.75 -6.38
CA ASP A 92 -4.48 8.58 -7.44
C ASP A 92 -5.02 7.92 -8.71
N SER A 93 -5.36 8.72 -9.70
CA SER A 93 -5.88 8.26 -10.99
C SER A 93 -5.86 9.39 -12.00
N THR A 94 -6.18 9.09 -13.24
CA THR A 94 -6.44 10.09 -14.29
C THR A 94 -7.93 10.02 -14.68
N PRO A 95 -8.45 10.96 -15.51
CA PRO A 95 -9.78 10.80 -16.09
C PRO A 95 -9.99 9.47 -16.83
N SER A 96 -8.92 8.79 -17.26
CA SER A 96 -8.99 7.49 -17.93
C SER A 96 -8.92 6.26 -17.01
N GLY A 97 -8.74 6.44 -15.70
CA GLY A 97 -8.64 5.33 -14.76
C GLY A 97 -7.43 5.35 -13.82
N ASN A 98 -7.21 4.29 -13.04
CA ASN A 98 -7.86 2.97 -13.15
C ASN A 98 -8.91 2.63 -12.09
N ILE A 99 -9.25 3.57 -11.21
CA ILE A 99 -10.19 3.31 -10.10
C ILE A 99 -11.59 2.97 -10.64
N GLY A 100 -12.13 3.80 -11.54
CA GLY A 100 -13.44 3.55 -12.16
C GLY A 100 -13.51 2.21 -12.92
N PRO A 101 -12.66 1.98 -13.94
CA PRO A 101 -12.74 0.78 -14.76
C PRO A 101 -12.57 -0.52 -13.98
N VAL A 102 -11.64 -0.55 -13.02
CA VAL A 102 -11.43 -1.74 -12.18
C VAL A 102 -12.59 -1.93 -11.19
N GLY A 103 -13.06 -0.85 -10.57
CA GLY A 103 -14.18 -0.90 -9.64
C GLY A 103 -15.46 -1.44 -10.28
N GLU A 104 -15.81 -0.95 -11.47
CA GLU A 104 -16.98 -1.43 -12.22
C GLU A 104 -16.80 -2.88 -12.69
N ALA A 105 -15.64 -3.25 -13.25
CA ALA A 105 -15.40 -4.61 -13.69
C ALA A 105 -15.48 -5.64 -12.54
N LEU A 106 -14.98 -5.29 -11.35
CA LEU A 106 -15.09 -6.14 -10.16
C LEU A 106 -16.53 -6.22 -9.66
N ALA A 107 -17.26 -5.10 -9.65
CA ALA A 107 -18.66 -5.06 -9.26
C ALA A 107 -19.53 -5.91 -10.19
N ASP A 108 -19.32 -5.81 -11.49
CA ASP A 108 -20.00 -6.60 -12.52
C ASP A 108 -19.70 -8.10 -12.37
N ALA A 109 -18.43 -8.47 -12.18
CA ALA A 109 -18.02 -9.86 -11.97
C ALA A 109 -18.61 -10.49 -10.70
N LEU A 110 -18.99 -9.66 -9.72
CA LEU A 110 -19.64 -10.07 -8.48
C LEU A 110 -21.17 -9.86 -8.50
N GLY A 111 -21.72 -9.25 -9.55
CA GLY A 111 -23.15 -8.98 -9.68
C GLY A 111 -23.70 -7.98 -8.66
N VAL A 112 -22.92 -6.96 -8.28
CA VAL A 112 -23.27 -5.99 -7.23
C VAL A 112 -23.27 -4.54 -7.73
N LYS A 113 -24.05 -3.69 -7.07
CA LYS A 113 -24.08 -2.22 -7.23
C LYS A 113 -24.13 -1.55 -5.87
N GLY A 114 -24.09 -0.22 -5.81
CA GLY A 114 -24.07 0.52 -4.54
C GLY A 114 -22.79 0.26 -3.74
N VAL A 115 -21.70 -0.06 -4.43
CA VAL A 115 -20.41 -0.41 -3.82
C VAL A 115 -19.76 0.83 -3.25
N VAL A 116 -19.36 0.76 -1.99
CA VAL A 116 -18.67 1.87 -1.31
C VAL A 116 -17.34 2.16 -1.98
N ALA A 117 -17.08 3.44 -2.26
CA ALA A 117 -15.81 4.00 -2.65
C ALA A 117 -15.36 5.05 -1.62
N CYS A 118 -14.45 4.68 -0.71
CA CYS A 118 -14.02 5.56 0.38
C CYS A 118 -12.48 5.58 0.51
N PRO A 119 -11.79 6.61 -0.01
CA PRO A 119 -10.34 6.75 0.14
C PRO A 119 -9.91 7.29 1.51
N ALA A 120 -10.86 7.68 2.38
CA ALA A 120 -10.55 8.30 3.66
C ALA A 120 -9.67 7.41 4.54
N PHE A 121 -8.74 8.05 5.23
CA PHE A 121 -7.94 7.45 6.30
C PHE A 121 -7.56 8.56 7.31
N PRO A 122 -8.48 8.91 8.22
CA PRO A 122 -8.33 10.06 9.11
C PRO A 122 -7.08 10.02 9.99
N THR A 123 -6.65 8.83 10.46
CA THR A 123 -5.40 8.65 11.22
C THR A 123 -4.18 9.24 10.51
N VAL A 124 -4.16 9.21 9.18
CA VAL A 124 -3.08 9.77 8.34
C VAL A 124 -3.51 11.05 7.62
N GLY A 125 -4.52 11.75 8.13
CA GLY A 125 -4.94 13.06 7.63
C GLY A 125 -5.70 13.03 6.30
N ARG A 126 -6.39 11.93 5.94
CA ARG A 126 -7.26 11.90 4.75
C ARG A 126 -8.72 11.81 5.18
N THR A 127 -9.52 12.80 4.85
CA THR A 127 -10.95 12.85 5.18
C THR A 127 -11.78 13.17 3.94
N VAL A 128 -13.03 12.72 3.91
CA VAL A 128 -13.97 13.00 2.82
C VAL A 128 -15.22 13.63 3.40
N TYR A 129 -15.57 14.82 2.90
CA TYR A 129 -16.77 15.56 3.30
C TYR A 129 -17.51 16.09 2.08
N ARG A 130 -18.80 15.77 1.94
CA ARG A 130 -19.62 16.12 0.77
C ARG A 130 -18.96 15.68 -0.54
N GLY A 131 -18.35 14.51 -0.54
CA GLY A 131 -17.59 13.99 -1.68
C GLY A 131 -16.30 14.74 -2.00
N HIS A 132 -15.88 15.71 -1.17
CA HIS A 132 -14.61 16.40 -1.32
C HIS A 132 -13.54 15.73 -0.48
N LEU A 133 -12.42 15.36 -1.10
CA LEU A 133 -11.27 14.76 -0.41
C LEU A 133 -10.34 15.86 0.11
N PHE A 134 -9.98 15.74 1.37
CA PHE A 134 -9.03 16.60 2.06
C PHE A 134 -7.75 15.83 2.40
N VAL A 135 -6.63 16.54 2.30
CA VAL A 135 -5.31 16.14 2.79
C VAL A 135 -4.91 17.11 3.89
N ASN A 136 -4.95 16.64 5.13
CA ASN A 136 -4.85 17.45 6.34
C ASN A 136 -5.92 18.57 6.33
N ASP A 137 -5.48 19.83 6.36
CA ASP A 137 -6.30 21.03 6.36
C ASP A 137 -6.60 21.57 4.94
N ARG A 138 -6.13 20.90 3.88
CA ARG A 138 -6.24 21.36 2.49
C ARG A 138 -7.13 20.45 1.65
N LEU A 139 -7.79 21.04 0.64
CA LEU A 139 -8.42 20.26 -0.42
C LEU A 139 -7.34 19.47 -1.19
N LEU A 140 -7.73 18.32 -1.75
CA LEU A 140 -6.83 17.49 -2.57
C LEU A 140 -6.10 18.30 -3.65
N SER A 141 -6.82 19.19 -4.33
CA SER A 141 -6.30 20.05 -5.40
C SER A 141 -5.41 21.22 -4.93
N GLU A 142 -5.20 21.37 -3.62
CA GLU A 142 -4.40 22.43 -3.01
C GLU A 142 -3.35 21.85 -2.05
N SER A 143 -3.02 20.56 -2.20
CA SER A 143 -2.21 19.80 -1.24
C SER A 143 -0.81 19.47 -1.74
N GLY A 144 -0.45 19.93 -2.94
CA GLY A 144 0.71 19.49 -3.71
C GLY A 144 0.40 18.35 -4.68
N LEU A 145 -0.71 17.62 -4.46
CA LEU A 145 -1.13 16.50 -5.33
C LEU A 145 -1.64 16.97 -6.69
N GLU A 146 -2.05 18.23 -6.82
CA GLU A 146 -2.33 18.87 -8.12
C GLU A 146 -1.11 18.91 -9.04
N ASN A 147 0.10 18.81 -8.48
CA ASN A 147 1.37 18.76 -9.20
C ASN A 147 1.95 17.34 -9.24
N HIS A 148 1.18 16.30 -8.86
CA HIS A 148 1.68 14.94 -8.85
C HIS A 148 2.10 14.51 -10.27
N PRO A 149 3.29 13.93 -10.44
CA PRO A 149 3.90 13.76 -11.75
C PRO A 149 3.22 12.77 -12.71
N LEU A 150 2.48 11.79 -12.18
CA LEU A 150 1.85 10.75 -12.97
C LEU A 150 0.32 10.91 -13.07
N ASN A 151 -0.28 11.48 -12.04
CA ASN A 151 -1.72 11.54 -11.81
C ASN A 151 -2.03 12.83 -11.01
N PRO A 152 -1.85 14.00 -11.64
CA PRO A 152 -2.13 15.28 -11.00
C PRO A 152 -3.61 15.37 -10.63
N MET A 153 -3.88 15.59 -9.34
CA MET A 153 -5.23 15.61 -8.77
C MET A 153 -5.74 17.04 -8.69
N THR A 154 -6.36 17.54 -9.75
CA THR A 154 -6.78 18.95 -9.87
C THR A 154 -8.22 19.22 -9.46
N ASP A 155 -8.94 18.18 -9.01
CA ASP A 155 -10.37 18.24 -8.69
C ASP A 155 -10.59 17.59 -7.31
N PRO A 156 -11.01 18.35 -6.29
CA PRO A 156 -11.20 17.79 -4.96
C PRO A 156 -12.53 17.06 -4.80
N ASP A 157 -13.52 17.30 -5.68
CA ASP A 157 -14.78 16.54 -5.71
C ASP A 157 -14.51 15.17 -6.35
N ILE A 158 -14.23 14.17 -5.51
CA ILE A 158 -13.86 12.83 -5.97
C ILE A 158 -15.05 12.07 -6.57
N ARG A 159 -16.30 12.51 -6.34
CA ARG A 159 -17.46 11.99 -7.08
C ARG A 159 -17.41 12.46 -8.53
N ARG A 160 -17.16 13.75 -8.76
CA ARG A 160 -16.98 14.29 -10.12
C ARG A 160 -15.76 13.67 -10.80
N TRP A 161 -14.67 13.44 -10.07
CA TRP A 161 -13.49 12.78 -10.61
C TRP A 161 -13.78 11.33 -11.02
N LEU A 162 -14.46 10.55 -10.16
CA LEU A 162 -14.84 9.17 -10.44
C LEU A 162 -15.80 9.05 -11.63
N ALA A 163 -16.74 10.00 -11.78
CA ALA A 163 -17.67 10.05 -12.92
C ALA A 163 -16.97 10.21 -14.28
N ARG A 164 -15.70 10.64 -14.32
CA ARG A 164 -14.91 10.69 -15.58
C ARG A 164 -14.40 9.30 -16.00
N GLN A 165 -14.32 8.37 -15.05
CA GLN A 165 -13.68 7.06 -15.19
C GLN A 165 -14.69 5.91 -15.27
N THR A 166 -15.98 6.19 -15.10
CA THR A 166 -17.05 5.18 -14.93
C THR A 166 -18.10 5.35 -16.01
N GLU A 167 -18.72 4.24 -16.42
CA GLU A 167 -19.89 4.27 -17.31
C GLU A 167 -21.18 4.51 -16.51
N ALA A 168 -21.29 3.93 -15.30
CA ALA A 168 -22.43 4.12 -14.42
C ALA A 168 -22.34 5.46 -13.66
N PRO A 169 -23.48 6.03 -13.22
CA PRO A 169 -23.47 7.23 -12.38
C PRO A 169 -22.73 7.00 -11.06
N ALA A 170 -21.83 7.91 -10.71
CA ALA A 170 -21.16 7.90 -9.40
C ALA A 170 -22.09 8.47 -8.30
N GLY A 171 -22.35 7.66 -7.27
CA GLY A 171 -23.20 8.03 -6.14
C GLY A 171 -22.49 8.84 -5.05
N LEU A 172 -23.26 9.35 -4.08
CA LEU A 172 -22.75 9.93 -2.83
C LEU A 172 -23.64 9.57 -1.64
N VAL A 173 -23.05 9.07 -0.57
CA VAL A 173 -23.65 9.05 0.76
C VAL A 173 -22.89 10.04 1.65
N SER A 174 -23.58 11.11 2.04
CA SER A 174 -22.97 12.19 2.81
C SER A 174 -22.77 11.84 4.28
N TRP A 175 -21.86 12.56 4.94
CA TRP A 175 -21.49 12.33 6.33
C TRP A 175 -22.67 12.27 7.32
N PRO A 176 -23.72 13.12 7.24
CA PRO A 176 -24.87 12.99 8.14
C PRO A 176 -25.53 11.61 8.13
N THR A 177 -25.56 10.93 6.99
CA THR A 177 -26.10 9.56 6.88
C THR A 177 -25.17 8.54 7.52
N VAL A 178 -23.85 8.70 7.35
CA VAL A 178 -22.84 7.84 7.98
C VAL A 178 -22.88 8.01 9.50
N HIS A 179 -22.95 9.26 9.96
CA HIS A 179 -23.04 9.62 11.38
C HIS A 179 -24.34 9.12 12.04
N ALA A 180 -25.43 9.01 11.28
CA ALA A 180 -26.68 8.42 11.76
C ALA A 180 -26.59 6.90 12.01
N GLY A 181 -25.53 6.24 11.56
CA GLY A 181 -25.18 4.88 11.93
C GLY A 181 -25.34 3.84 10.82
N VAL A 182 -25.27 2.56 11.23
CA VAL A 182 -25.16 1.39 10.35
C VAL A 182 -26.38 1.22 9.43
N ASP A 183 -27.59 1.28 9.98
CA ASP A 183 -28.82 1.01 9.22
C ASP A 183 -29.17 2.12 8.21
N PRO A 184 -29.08 3.43 8.56
CA PRO A 184 -29.22 4.50 7.58
C PRO A 184 -28.22 4.41 6.43
N LEU A 185 -26.95 4.11 6.73
CA LEU A 185 -25.92 3.93 5.70
C LEU A 185 -26.23 2.73 4.79
N ARG A 186 -26.57 1.57 5.36
CA ARG A 186 -26.94 0.38 4.58
C ARG A 186 -28.13 0.66 3.67
N MET A 187 -29.15 1.36 4.16
CA MET A 187 -30.31 1.75 3.37
C MET A 187 -29.91 2.69 2.22
N ALA A 188 -29.06 3.67 2.47
CA ALA A 188 -28.62 4.62 1.45
C ALA A 188 -27.82 3.94 0.32
N LEU A 189 -26.98 2.95 0.65
CA LEU A 189 -26.24 2.16 -0.35
C LEU A 189 -27.18 1.30 -1.20
N ARG A 190 -28.23 0.70 -0.61
CA ARG A 190 -29.26 -0.02 -1.37
C ARG A 190 -30.02 0.91 -2.31
N GLN A 191 -30.41 2.10 -1.84
CA GLN A 191 -31.06 3.10 -2.68
C GLN A 191 -30.16 3.58 -3.82
N ALA A 192 -28.84 3.67 -3.61
CA ALA A 192 -27.88 3.95 -4.67
C ALA A 192 -27.85 2.84 -5.72
N ALA A 193 -27.84 1.58 -5.29
CA ALA A 193 -27.96 0.43 -6.19
C ALA A 193 -29.26 0.46 -7.01
N ASP A 194 -30.40 0.82 -6.40
CA ASP A 194 -31.70 0.97 -7.08
C ASP A 194 -31.67 2.07 -8.16
N ARG A 195 -30.88 3.13 -7.94
CA ARG A 195 -30.60 4.19 -8.93
C ARG A 195 -29.56 3.79 -9.98
N SER A 196 -29.11 2.53 -9.98
CA SER A 196 -28.06 2.02 -10.84
C SER A 196 -26.70 2.72 -10.67
N GLU A 197 -26.43 3.29 -9.49
CA GLU A 197 -25.10 3.78 -9.13
C GLU A 197 -24.23 2.59 -8.75
N THR A 198 -23.18 2.31 -9.54
CA THR A 198 -22.29 1.17 -9.28
C THR A 198 -21.33 1.46 -8.12
N LEU A 199 -20.59 2.57 -8.21
CA LEU A 199 -19.65 3.03 -7.18
C LEU A 199 -20.21 4.28 -6.48
N VAL A 200 -20.14 4.31 -5.16
CA VAL A 200 -20.77 5.33 -4.32
C VAL A 200 -19.71 5.94 -3.40
N ILE A 201 -19.41 7.23 -3.58
CA ILE A 201 -18.53 7.94 -2.66
C ILE A 201 -19.20 7.99 -1.29
N VAL A 202 -18.49 7.58 -0.24
CA VAL A 202 -18.99 7.65 1.14
C VAL A 202 -18.06 8.54 1.96
N ASP A 203 -18.65 9.56 2.56
CA ASP A 203 -17.92 10.49 3.43
C ASP A 203 -17.41 9.79 4.70
N ALA A 204 -16.25 10.22 5.20
CA ALA A 204 -15.72 9.80 6.49
C ALA A 204 -14.76 10.87 7.03
N LEU A 205 -14.99 11.31 8.26
CA LEU A 205 -14.20 12.33 8.95
C LEU A 205 -13.36 11.73 10.09
N THR A 206 -13.77 10.58 10.62
CA THR A 206 -13.14 9.91 11.75
C THR A 206 -12.98 8.41 11.49
N ASP A 207 -12.07 7.75 12.21
CA ASP A 207 -11.93 6.29 12.14
C ASP A 207 -13.22 5.57 12.60
N GLY A 208 -14.02 6.21 13.48
CA GLY A 208 -15.33 5.72 13.87
C GLY A 208 -16.34 5.67 12.72
N ASP A 209 -16.25 6.61 11.77
CA ASP A 209 -17.05 6.58 10.54
C ASP A 209 -16.66 5.37 9.69
N LEU A 210 -15.36 5.09 9.54
CA LEU A 210 -14.85 3.93 8.79
C LEU A 210 -15.27 2.59 9.42
N VAL A 211 -15.29 2.50 10.76
CA VAL A 211 -15.84 1.33 11.47
C VAL A 211 -17.35 1.18 11.20
N THR A 212 -18.09 2.29 11.16
CA THR A 212 -19.52 2.28 10.84
C THR A 212 -19.76 1.80 9.41
N ILE A 213 -18.95 2.26 8.45
CA ILE A 213 -19.00 1.80 7.05
C ILE A 213 -18.70 0.31 6.96
N GLY A 214 -17.64 -0.17 7.62
CA GLY A 214 -17.29 -1.59 7.64
C GLY A 214 -18.40 -2.48 8.24
N ARG A 215 -19.12 -2.00 9.26
CA ARG A 215 -20.28 -2.72 9.83
C ARG A 215 -21.50 -2.70 8.91
N ALA A 216 -21.78 -1.58 8.24
CA ALA A 216 -22.88 -1.48 7.29
C ALA A 216 -22.70 -2.42 6.09
N CYS A 217 -21.44 -2.66 5.72
CA CYS A 217 -21.03 -3.49 4.59
C CYS A 217 -20.60 -4.92 5.01
N SER A 218 -20.98 -5.42 6.19
CA SER A 218 -20.54 -6.74 6.67
C SER A 218 -20.93 -7.89 5.73
N ASP A 219 -22.06 -7.75 5.02
CA ASP A 219 -22.61 -8.69 4.05
C ASP A 219 -22.35 -8.27 2.58
N ALA A 220 -21.68 -7.15 2.34
CA ALA A 220 -21.40 -6.67 0.98
C ALA A 220 -20.27 -7.51 0.34
N PRO A 221 -20.44 -8.04 -0.88
CA PRO A 221 -19.38 -8.80 -1.56
C PRO A 221 -18.14 -7.98 -1.90
N LEU A 222 -18.29 -6.67 -2.15
CA LEU A 222 -17.21 -5.77 -2.58
C LEU A 222 -17.26 -4.46 -1.80
N LEU A 223 -16.08 -3.99 -1.39
CA LEU A 223 -15.83 -2.62 -0.97
C LEU A 223 -14.65 -2.06 -1.77
N THR A 224 -14.57 -0.74 -1.94
CA THR A 224 -13.40 -0.10 -2.54
C THR A 224 -12.94 1.10 -1.72
N GLY A 225 -11.63 1.34 -1.66
CA GLY A 225 -11.11 2.43 -0.84
C GLY A 225 -9.62 2.43 -0.59
N GLY A 226 -9.22 3.29 0.35
CA GLY A 226 -7.89 3.28 0.98
C GLY A 226 -7.79 2.17 2.04
N SER A 227 -6.75 2.20 2.87
CA SER A 227 -6.58 1.18 3.93
C SER A 227 -7.60 1.36 5.06
N GLY A 228 -8.05 2.61 5.29
CA GLY A 228 -9.05 2.94 6.30
C GLY A 228 -10.36 2.15 6.18
N ILE A 229 -10.80 1.81 4.95
CA ILE A 229 -12.03 1.04 4.73
C ILE A 229 -11.98 -0.36 5.36
N ALA A 230 -10.78 -0.88 5.60
CA ALA A 230 -10.55 -2.19 6.17
C ALA A 230 -10.55 -2.22 7.71
N LEU A 231 -10.53 -1.06 8.39
CA LEU A 231 -10.40 -0.98 9.86
C LEU A 231 -11.45 -1.82 10.61
N GLY A 232 -12.70 -1.77 10.16
CA GLY A 232 -13.81 -2.47 10.78
C GLY A 232 -14.02 -3.92 10.31
N LEU A 233 -13.36 -4.35 9.24
CA LEU A 233 -13.68 -5.63 8.58
C LEU A 233 -13.27 -6.86 9.39
N PRO A 234 -12.06 -6.95 9.98
CA PRO A 234 -11.68 -8.09 10.83
C PRO A 234 -12.70 -8.36 11.95
N ALA A 235 -13.20 -7.29 12.59
CA ALA A 235 -14.16 -7.37 13.68
C ALA A 235 -15.53 -7.96 13.26
N ASN A 236 -15.89 -7.93 11.97
CA ASN A 236 -17.08 -8.60 11.47
C ASN A 236 -16.91 -10.12 11.53
N PHE A 237 -15.80 -10.64 10.99
CA PHE A 237 -15.52 -12.07 10.96
C PHE A 237 -15.27 -12.67 12.34
N LEU A 238 -14.59 -11.93 13.22
CA LEU A 238 -14.33 -12.35 14.60
C LEU A 238 -15.62 -12.49 15.40
N ARG A 239 -16.55 -11.52 15.27
CA ARG A 239 -17.84 -11.54 15.96
C ARG A 239 -18.72 -12.72 15.53
N GLU A 240 -18.60 -13.14 14.27
CA GLU A 240 -19.32 -14.30 13.73
C GLU A 240 -18.61 -15.64 14.04
N GLY A 241 -17.46 -15.61 14.73
CA GLY A 241 -16.67 -16.80 15.02
C GLY A 241 -16.06 -17.47 13.78
N LEU A 242 -15.96 -16.74 12.67
CA LEU A 242 -15.40 -17.25 11.41
C LEU A 242 -13.87 -17.16 11.37
N ALA A 243 -13.31 -16.23 12.12
CA ALA A 243 -11.87 -16.05 12.28
C ALA A 243 -11.46 -16.38 13.71
N SER A 244 -10.27 -16.98 13.83
CA SER A 244 -9.67 -17.31 15.13
C SER A 244 -9.22 -16.06 15.88
N GLY A 245 -8.85 -15.00 15.14
CA GLY A 245 -8.20 -13.83 15.70
C GLY A 245 -6.77 -14.17 16.12
N GLY A 246 -5.80 -13.42 15.60
CA GLY A 246 -4.40 -13.71 15.87
C GLY A 246 -3.55 -12.46 15.92
N VAL A 247 -2.66 -12.41 16.89
CA VAL A 247 -1.45 -11.58 16.81
C VAL A 247 -0.49 -12.28 15.83
N SER A 248 0.29 -11.50 15.09
CA SER A 248 1.32 -12.02 14.20
C SER A 248 2.20 -13.05 14.93
N ASP A 249 2.52 -14.17 14.27
CA ASP A 249 3.45 -15.20 14.77
C ASP A 249 4.92 -14.82 14.55
N PHE A 250 5.18 -13.56 14.20
CA PHE A 250 6.52 -13.07 13.95
C PHE A 250 7.37 -13.10 15.22
N ALA A 251 8.39 -13.97 15.22
CA ALA A 251 9.32 -14.16 16.33
C ALA A 251 10.56 -13.24 16.27
N GLY A 252 10.69 -12.42 15.23
CA GLY A 252 11.95 -11.76 14.90
C GLY A 252 12.83 -12.62 13.98
N ILE A 253 13.63 -11.98 13.13
CA ILE A 253 14.58 -12.66 12.24
C ILE A 253 15.97 -12.10 12.51
N ASP A 254 16.88 -12.96 13.01
CA ASP A 254 18.29 -12.62 13.16
C ASP A 254 19.03 -12.60 11.81
N GLY A 255 20.23 -12.02 11.83
CA GLY A 255 21.16 -12.03 10.71
C GLY A 255 21.45 -10.64 10.15
N PRO A 256 22.35 -10.55 9.15
CA PRO A 256 22.83 -9.29 8.60
C PRO A 256 21.71 -8.42 8.03
N GLU A 257 21.87 -7.09 8.22
CA GLU A 257 20.92 -6.08 7.78
C GLU A 257 21.41 -5.18 6.64
N ALA A 258 20.46 -4.57 5.94
CA ALA A 258 20.72 -3.51 4.95
C ALA A 258 19.56 -2.52 4.88
N ILE A 259 19.87 -1.24 4.62
CA ILE A 259 18.87 -0.21 4.32
C ILE A 259 19.09 0.33 2.91
N LEU A 260 18.05 0.30 2.09
CA LEU A 260 18.03 0.82 0.71
C LEU A 260 16.98 1.94 0.58
N ALA A 261 17.41 3.18 0.34
CA ALA A 261 16.51 4.34 0.27
C ALA A 261 16.61 5.08 -1.07
N GLY A 262 15.61 4.92 -1.93
CA GLY A 262 15.54 5.63 -3.23
C GLY A 262 14.58 6.82 -3.26
N SER A 263 13.79 7.04 -2.20
CA SER A 263 12.83 8.15 -2.13
C SER A 263 13.50 9.49 -1.81
N CYS A 264 13.12 10.54 -2.56
CA CYS A 264 13.54 11.93 -2.33
C CYS A 264 12.53 12.75 -1.51
N SER A 265 11.51 12.11 -0.90
CA SER A 265 10.49 12.83 -0.12
C SER A 265 11.09 13.58 1.07
N GLY A 266 10.37 14.60 1.57
CA GLY A 266 10.80 15.34 2.76
C GLY A 266 11.02 14.45 3.99
N ALA A 267 10.12 13.49 4.23
CA ALA A 267 10.26 12.54 5.35
C ALA A 267 11.48 11.62 5.17
N THR A 268 11.70 11.08 3.97
CA THR A 268 12.86 10.20 3.73
C THR A 268 14.18 10.95 3.85
N ARG A 269 14.25 12.22 3.41
CA ARG A 269 15.44 13.05 3.58
C ARG A 269 15.79 13.29 5.05
N ARG A 270 14.80 13.59 5.90
CA ARG A 270 15.01 13.71 7.35
C ARG A 270 15.45 12.39 8.00
N GLN A 271 14.84 11.27 7.60
CA GLN A 271 15.23 9.93 8.08
C GLN A 271 16.68 9.60 7.71
N ILE A 272 17.11 9.94 6.48
CA ILE A 272 18.50 9.77 6.04
C ILE A 272 19.44 10.67 6.84
N GLU A 273 19.09 11.94 7.03
CA GLU A 273 19.89 12.90 7.82
C GLU A 273 20.11 12.41 9.25
N VAL A 274 19.04 11.98 9.93
CA VAL A 274 19.11 11.44 11.30
C VAL A 274 19.96 10.16 11.35
N HIS A 275 19.75 9.22 10.44
CA HIS A 275 20.46 7.93 10.46
C HIS A 275 21.94 8.06 10.10
N SER A 276 22.26 8.87 9.09
CA SER A 276 23.64 9.07 8.61
C SER A 276 24.52 9.86 9.56
N ALA A 277 23.95 10.52 10.57
CA ALA A 277 24.70 11.20 11.62
C ALA A 277 25.54 10.24 12.48
N SER A 278 25.13 8.97 12.58
CA SER A 278 25.77 7.97 13.47
C SER A 278 26.03 6.61 12.83
N HIS A 279 25.60 6.37 11.58
CA HIS A 279 25.75 5.08 10.90
C HIS A 279 26.43 5.19 9.53
N PRO A 280 27.19 4.15 9.10
CA PRO A 280 27.79 4.10 7.77
C PRO A 280 26.74 4.32 6.68
N SER A 281 26.94 5.36 5.88
CA SER A 281 26.00 5.77 4.84
C SER A 281 26.70 6.07 3.53
N LEU A 282 26.19 5.49 2.43
CA LEU A 282 26.68 5.70 1.07
C LEU A 282 25.63 6.44 0.24
N ASN A 283 25.96 7.68 -0.14
CA ASN A 283 25.18 8.46 -1.09
C ASN A 283 25.52 8.05 -2.53
N ILE A 284 24.51 7.61 -3.28
CA ILE A 284 24.61 7.27 -4.70
C ILE A 284 24.43 8.54 -5.52
N ARG A 285 25.48 8.95 -6.22
CA ARG A 285 25.39 10.04 -7.19
C ARG A 285 24.74 9.53 -8.48
N VAL A 286 23.56 10.04 -8.82
CA VAL A 286 22.81 9.63 -10.00
C VAL A 286 23.64 9.76 -11.28
N ASP A 287 24.44 10.81 -11.42
CA ASP A 287 25.33 11.00 -12.57
C ASP A 287 26.36 9.87 -12.75
N GLU A 288 26.79 9.25 -11.65
CA GLU A 288 27.72 8.12 -11.71
C GLU A 288 27.00 6.82 -12.07
N VAL A 289 25.75 6.64 -11.65
CA VAL A 289 24.89 5.54 -12.09
C VAL A 289 24.64 5.64 -13.59
N MET A 290 24.26 6.84 -14.06
CA MET A 290 23.99 7.11 -15.48
C MET A 290 25.23 6.91 -16.36
N ALA A 291 26.41 7.16 -15.82
CA ALA A 291 27.69 6.92 -16.50
C ALA A 291 28.24 5.49 -16.33
N GLY A 292 27.53 4.59 -15.64
CA GLY A 292 27.96 3.21 -15.39
C GLY A 292 29.16 3.07 -14.45
N ARG A 293 29.49 4.12 -13.68
CA ARG A 293 30.59 4.12 -12.70
C ARG A 293 30.17 3.56 -11.34
N VAL A 294 28.89 3.68 -10.99
CA VAL A 294 28.29 3.07 -9.80
C VAL A 294 27.37 1.93 -10.24
N GLY A 295 27.54 0.76 -9.63
CA GLY A 295 26.75 -0.43 -9.95
C GLY A 295 26.48 -1.29 -8.71
N PRO A 296 25.71 -2.38 -8.85
CA PRO A 296 25.26 -3.19 -7.71
C PRO A 296 26.38 -3.76 -6.84
N ALA A 297 27.53 -4.10 -7.44
CA ALA A 297 28.67 -4.64 -6.71
C ALA A 297 29.17 -3.66 -5.63
N GLN A 298 29.32 -2.37 -5.97
CA GLN A 298 29.77 -1.35 -5.04
C GLN A 298 28.84 -1.19 -3.84
N LEU A 299 27.53 -1.25 -4.07
CA LEU A 299 26.51 -1.15 -3.01
C LEU A 299 26.58 -2.38 -2.10
N VAL A 300 26.70 -3.58 -2.68
CA VAL A 300 26.82 -4.84 -1.94
C VAL A 300 28.10 -4.84 -1.09
N ASP A 301 29.23 -4.45 -1.67
CA ASP A 301 30.53 -4.40 -0.99
C ASP A 301 30.49 -3.43 0.20
N PHE A 302 29.89 -2.25 0.02
CA PHE A 302 29.73 -1.27 1.09
C PHE A 302 28.87 -1.79 2.25
N ILE A 303 27.73 -2.42 1.95
CA ILE A 303 26.87 -3.03 2.97
C ILE A 303 27.62 -4.16 3.69
N HIS A 304 28.34 -5.00 2.94
CA HIS A 304 29.06 -6.14 3.51
C HIS A 304 30.20 -5.69 4.44
N SER A 305 30.95 -4.65 4.08
CA SER A 305 32.04 -4.13 4.92
C SER A 305 31.57 -3.46 6.22
N HIS A 306 30.28 -3.16 6.33
CA HIS A 306 29.68 -2.46 7.48
C HIS A 306 28.53 -3.27 8.13
N GLN A 307 28.52 -4.60 7.96
CA GLN A 307 27.52 -5.46 8.60
C GLN A 307 27.50 -5.28 10.13
N GLY A 308 26.31 -5.26 10.71
CA GLY A 308 26.11 -5.05 12.14
C GLY A 308 26.16 -3.57 12.57
N GLN A 309 26.40 -2.65 11.64
CA GLN A 309 26.44 -1.21 11.88
C GLN A 309 25.26 -0.48 11.22
N ALA A 310 24.18 -1.19 10.87
CA ALA A 310 23.01 -0.63 10.19
C ALA A 310 23.35 0.20 8.93
N PRO A 311 24.07 -0.37 7.95
CA PRO A 311 24.56 0.39 6.81
C PRO A 311 23.43 0.82 5.88
N LEU A 312 23.50 2.10 5.47
CA LEU A 312 22.51 2.76 4.61
C LEU A 312 23.09 3.07 3.24
N VAL A 313 22.36 2.69 2.19
CA VAL A 313 22.63 3.11 0.82
C VAL A 313 21.43 3.91 0.32
N TYR A 314 21.67 5.10 -0.21
CA TYR A 314 20.58 5.99 -0.63
C TYR A 314 20.87 6.80 -1.89
N SER A 315 19.84 7.20 -2.62
CA SER A 315 19.94 8.07 -3.82
C SER A 315 19.16 9.38 -3.67
N ALA A 316 18.84 9.79 -2.45
CA ALA A 316 18.09 11.01 -2.18
C ALA A 316 18.93 12.27 -2.44
N GLY A 317 18.38 13.21 -3.21
CA GLY A 317 18.93 14.55 -3.44
C GLY A 317 17.96 15.65 -3.04
N SER A 318 18.43 16.90 -3.04
CA SER A 318 17.51 18.04 -2.91
C SER A 318 16.54 18.11 -4.11
N PRO A 319 15.37 18.75 -3.99
CA PRO A 319 14.47 18.93 -5.12
C PRO A 319 15.16 19.55 -6.35
N ASP A 320 16.07 20.50 -6.13
CA ASP A 320 16.83 21.16 -7.19
C ASP A 320 17.82 20.21 -7.85
N ASP A 321 18.53 19.39 -7.08
CA ASP A 321 19.46 18.38 -7.62
C ASP A 321 18.72 17.32 -8.45
N VAL A 322 17.56 16.89 -7.96
CA VAL A 322 16.69 15.92 -8.66
C VAL A 322 16.21 16.54 -9.97
N ALA A 323 15.71 17.78 -9.95
CA ALA A 323 15.26 18.49 -11.14
C ALA A 323 16.39 18.66 -12.17
N ALA A 324 17.56 19.13 -11.74
CA ALA A 324 18.73 19.31 -12.61
C ALA A 324 19.20 17.99 -13.23
N THR A 325 19.14 16.89 -12.47
CA THR A 325 19.53 15.56 -12.97
C THR A 325 18.51 15.00 -13.96
N GLN A 326 17.22 15.16 -13.66
CA GLN A 326 16.14 14.74 -14.56
C GLN A 326 16.13 15.55 -15.87
N GLN A 327 16.48 16.84 -15.82
CA GLN A 327 16.66 17.66 -17.02
C GLN A 327 17.83 17.17 -17.88
N ARG A 328 18.94 16.76 -17.27
CA ARG A 328 20.14 16.29 -17.99
C ARG A 328 19.99 14.90 -18.60
N HIS A 329 19.38 13.96 -17.87
CA HIS A 329 19.37 12.54 -18.25
C HIS A 329 18.00 11.99 -18.66
N GLY A 330 16.94 12.77 -18.47
CA GLY A 330 15.56 12.34 -18.65
C GLY A 330 15.02 11.68 -17.38
N ARG A 331 13.84 12.12 -16.94
CA ARG A 331 13.18 11.67 -15.71
C ARG A 331 12.97 10.16 -15.66
N GLU A 332 12.34 9.59 -16.69
CA GLU A 332 12.02 8.16 -16.75
C GLU A 332 13.28 7.30 -16.76
N ARG A 333 14.30 7.74 -17.51
CA ARG A 333 15.59 7.04 -17.59
C ARG A 333 16.30 7.01 -16.25
N VAL A 334 16.29 8.12 -15.51
CA VAL A 334 16.85 8.20 -14.15
C VAL A 334 16.10 7.27 -13.19
N ALA A 335 14.77 7.33 -13.18
CA ALA A 335 13.94 6.49 -12.33
C ALA A 335 14.22 5.00 -12.59
N HIS A 336 14.18 4.59 -13.86
CA HIS A 336 14.45 3.21 -14.26
C HIS A 336 15.86 2.75 -13.88
N ALA A 337 16.89 3.58 -14.09
CA ALA A 337 18.27 3.23 -13.74
C ALA A 337 18.45 3.01 -12.22
N LEU A 338 17.83 3.86 -11.40
CA LEU A 338 17.87 3.71 -9.94
C LEU A 338 17.08 2.49 -9.47
N GLU A 339 15.88 2.25 -10.02
CA GLU A 339 15.10 1.05 -9.74
C GLU A 339 15.90 -0.23 -10.04
N GLN A 340 16.54 -0.30 -11.22
CA GLN A 340 17.36 -1.45 -11.60
C GLN A 340 18.59 -1.63 -10.69
N LEU A 341 19.23 -0.53 -10.30
CA LEU A 341 20.37 -0.57 -9.38
C LEU A 341 19.96 -1.14 -8.02
N PHE A 342 18.87 -0.63 -7.42
CA PHE A 342 18.39 -1.11 -6.12
C PHE A 342 17.86 -2.55 -6.18
N ALA A 343 17.12 -2.90 -7.23
CA ALA A 343 16.64 -4.25 -7.49
C ALA A 343 17.79 -5.28 -7.55
N ALA A 344 18.79 -5.02 -8.40
CA ALA A 344 19.94 -5.90 -8.55
C ALA A 344 20.78 -5.99 -7.27
N SER A 345 20.89 -4.88 -6.53
CA SER A 345 21.61 -4.86 -5.24
C SER A 345 20.88 -5.67 -4.19
N ALA A 346 19.57 -5.49 -4.03
CA ALA A 346 18.76 -6.22 -3.05
C ALA A 346 18.82 -7.74 -3.29
N ARG A 347 18.70 -8.17 -4.55
CA ARG A 347 18.85 -9.59 -4.91
C ARG A 347 20.20 -10.15 -4.48
N ARG A 348 21.30 -9.49 -4.86
CA ARG A 348 22.66 -9.91 -4.48
C ARG A 348 22.87 -9.89 -2.96
N LEU A 349 22.31 -8.90 -2.25
CA LEU A 349 22.39 -8.81 -0.80
C LEU A 349 21.73 -10.02 -0.12
N VAL A 350 20.51 -10.38 -0.54
CA VAL A 350 19.78 -11.53 0.03
C VAL A 350 20.46 -12.86 -0.32
N GLU A 351 20.93 -13.01 -1.57
CA GLU A 351 21.74 -14.16 -2.02
C GLU A 351 23.03 -14.31 -1.17
N ASN A 352 23.66 -13.19 -0.79
CA ASN A 352 24.86 -13.14 0.06
C ASN A 352 24.57 -13.13 1.58
N GLY A 353 23.34 -13.44 2.00
CA GLY A 353 23.06 -13.72 3.40
C GLY A 353 22.39 -12.58 4.20
N ILE A 354 22.04 -11.44 3.60
CA ILE A 354 21.17 -10.46 4.26
C ILE A 354 19.83 -11.12 4.59
N ARG A 355 19.34 -10.90 5.82
CA ARG A 355 18.06 -11.44 6.34
C ARG A 355 17.11 -10.37 6.84
N ARG A 356 17.57 -9.14 7.03
CA ARG A 356 16.76 -8.00 7.43
C ARG A 356 16.95 -6.85 6.43
N LEU A 357 15.89 -6.48 5.71
CA LEU A 357 15.97 -5.49 4.63
C LEU A 357 14.97 -4.35 4.84
N VAL A 358 15.46 -3.13 4.99
CA VAL A 358 14.60 -1.93 5.04
C VAL A 358 14.65 -1.25 3.69
N VAL A 359 13.49 -1.03 3.07
CA VAL A 359 13.39 -0.35 1.76
C VAL A 359 12.52 0.89 1.89
N ALA A 360 13.03 2.04 1.43
CA ALA A 360 12.31 3.32 1.46
C ALA A 360 12.09 3.90 0.06
N GLY A 361 10.81 4.09 -0.28
CA GLY A 361 10.32 4.61 -1.55
C GLY A 361 9.40 3.62 -2.26
N GLY A 362 8.29 4.10 -2.83
CA GLY A 362 7.28 3.24 -3.47
C GLY A 362 7.83 2.48 -4.68
N GLU A 363 8.42 3.19 -5.65
CA GLU A 363 9.06 2.56 -6.81
C GLU A 363 10.26 1.69 -6.43
N THR A 364 11.10 2.16 -5.49
CA THR A 364 12.23 1.36 -4.96
C THR A 364 11.73 0.05 -4.33
N SER A 365 10.68 0.13 -3.51
CA SER A 365 10.06 -1.03 -2.88
C SER A 365 9.53 -2.00 -3.93
N GLY A 366 8.78 -1.50 -4.92
CA GLY A 366 8.26 -2.30 -6.02
C GLY A 366 9.35 -3.00 -6.83
N ALA A 367 10.43 -2.29 -7.17
CA ALA A 367 11.57 -2.84 -7.89
C ALA A 367 12.31 -3.90 -7.08
N VAL A 368 12.56 -3.64 -5.78
CA VAL A 368 13.22 -4.59 -4.88
C VAL A 368 12.41 -5.87 -4.70
N VAL A 369 11.12 -5.78 -4.35
CA VAL A 369 10.32 -6.99 -4.11
C VAL A 369 10.10 -7.81 -5.38
N SER A 370 9.97 -7.15 -6.53
CA SER A 370 9.89 -7.84 -7.83
C SER A 370 11.18 -8.59 -8.15
N ALA A 371 12.34 -8.01 -7.82
CA ALA A 371 13.64 -8.64 -8.09
C ALA A 371 14.00 -9.76 -7.12
N LEU A 372 13.46 -9.71 -5.90
CA LEU A 372 13.59 -10.78 -4.92
C LEU A 372 12.70 -12.00 -5.21
N ASP A 373 11.73 -11.85 -6.12
CA ASP A 373 10.82 -12.92 -6.56
C ASP A 373 10.14 -13.64 -5.37
N LEU A 374 9.67 -12.86 -4.40
CA LEU A 374 8.99 -13.38 -3.22
C LEU A 374 7.54 -13.72 -3.57
N GLU A 375 7.16 -15.00 -3.49
CA GLU A 375 5.77 -15.37 -3.81
C GLU A 375 4.76 -14.80 -2.79
N ALA A 376 5.10 -14.86 -1.50
CA ALA A 376 4.20 -14.51 -0.41
C ALA A 376 4.97 -13.98 0.82
N MET A 377 4.38 -13.03 1.52
CA MET A 377 4.89 -12.44 2.75
C MET A 377 3.79 -12.38 3.79
N THR A 378 4.09 -12.84 5.01
CA THR A 378 3.21 -12.72 6.16
C THR A 378 3.41 -11.36 6.83
N ILE A 379 2.32 -10.81 7.37
CA ILE A 379 2.34 -9.52 8.06
C ILE A 379 2.80 -9.68 9.50
N GLY A 380 3.85 -8.95 9.84
CA GLY A 380 4.45 -8.81 11.17
C GLY A 380 3.86 -7.65 11.98
N PRO A 381 4.50 -7.28 13.11
CA PRO A 381 4.10 -6.12 13.89
C PRO A 381 4.27 -4.81 13.11
N GLU A 382 3.47 -3.81 13.49
CA GLU A 382 3.57 -2.44 12.97
C GLU A 382 4.85 -1.75 13.48
N ILE A 383 5.62 -1.14 12.57
CA ILE A 383 6.83 -0.37 12.90
C ILE A 383 6.44 1.09 13.16
N ASP A 384 5.69 1.66 12.22
CA ASP A 384 5.05 2.97 12.27
C ASP A 384 3.68 2.88 11.60
N PRO A 385 2.77 3.85 11.81
CA PRO A 385 1.43 3.83 11.21
C PRO A 385 1.46 3.50 9.70
N GLY A 386 0.87 2.36 9.33
CA GLY A 386 0.79 1.89 7.93
C GLY A 386 2.06 1.24 7.37
N VAL A 387 3.08 1.00 8.20
CA VAL A 387 4.35 0.39 7.79
C VAL A 387 4.64 -0.84 8.68
N PRO A 388 4.24 -2.04 8.26
CA PRO A 388 4.49 -3.26 9.03
C PRO A 388 5.87 -3.85 8.74
N VAL A 389 6.27 -4.78 9.59
CA VAL A 389 7.19 -5.86 9.23
C VAL A 389 6.51 -6.80 8.24
N LEU A 390 7.22 -7.25 7.22
CA LEU A 390 6.84 -8.31 6.31
C LEU A 390 7.86 -9.44 6.46
N PHE A 391 7.44 -10.69 6.39
CA PHE A 391 8.40 -11.80 6.45
C PHE A 391 8.00 -13.00 5.62
N THR A 392 9.00 -13.75 5.15
CA THR A 392 8.80 -15.00 4.41
C THR A 392 8.85 -16.20 5.35
N ARG A 393 7.94 -17.16 5.14
CA ARG A 393 7.96 -18.46 5.82
C ARG A 393 8.71 -19.47 4.95
N SER A 394 10.02 -19.51 5.09
CA SER A 394 10.90 -20.43 4.34
C SER A 394 12.05 -20.91 5.22
N GLU A 395 12.85 -21.87 4.73
CA GLU A 395 14.08 -22.32 5.42
C GLU A 395 15.10 -21.18 5.62
N ARG A 396 15.06 -20.16 4.77
CA ARG A 396 15.90 -18.95 4.86
C ARG A 396 14.99 -17.73 4.95
N PRO A 397 14.37 -17.50 6.13
CA PRO A 397 13.37 -16.46 6.26
C PRO A 397 14.00 -15.08 6.07
N LEU A 398 13.28 -14.20 5.39
CA LEU A 398 13.66 -12.80 5.17
C LEU A 398 12.64 -11.93 5.90
N ALA A 399 13.10 -11.03 6.76
CA ALA A 399 12.31 -9.92 7.27
C ALA A 399 12.59 -8.70 6.39
N LEU A 400 11.54 -8.01 5.96
CA LEU A 400 11.66 -6.76 5.25
C LEU A 400 10.57 -5.76 5.65
N THR A 401 10.80 -4.49 5.36
CA THR A 401 9.75 -3.48 5.43
C THR A 401 9.80 -2.57 4.22
N LEU A 402 8.62 -2.20 3.73
CA LEU A 402 8.42 -1.39 2.53
C LEU A 402 7.79 -0.06 2.93
N LYS A 403 8.62 0.97 3.08
CA LYS A 403 8.18 2.27 3.54
C LYS A 403 7.86 3.17 2.35
N SER A 404 6.62 3.62 2.24
CA SER A 404 6.27 4.71 1.30
C SER A 404 7.02 6.00 1.66
N GLY A 405 7.25 6.86 0.67
CA GLY A 405 8.11 8.04 0.82
C GLY A 405 7.72 8.94 1.99
N ASN A 406 6.43 9.23 2.18
CA ASN A 406 5.95 10.19 3.18
C ASN A 406 5.67 9.60 4.57
N PHE A 407 5.95 8.31 4.78
CA PHE A 407 5.63 7.59 6.02
C PHE A 407 6.84 7.50 6.94
N GLY A 408 6.53 7.24 8.22
CA GLY A 408 7.48 6.99 9.30
C GLY A 408 7.99 8.26 9.99
N ALA A 409 8.35 8.13 11.27
CA ALA A 409 9.02 9.17 12.04
C ALA A 409 10.49 9.34 11.59
N ASP A 410 11.17 10.37 12.10
CA ASP A 410 12.54 10.67 11.69
C ASP A 410 13.55 9.57 12.13
N ASP A 411 13.22 8.78 13.17
CA ASP A 411 14.00 7.63 13.66
C ASP A 411 13.68 6.29 12.97
N PHE A 412 12.94 6.31 11.86
CA PHE A 412 12.32 5.11 11.29
C PHE A 412 13.31 3.97 11.00
N PHE A 413 14.49 4.25 10.46
CA PHE A 413 15.43 3.20 10.03
C PHE A 413 15.94 2.36 11.20
N GLU A 414 16.30 3.00 12.32
CA GLU A 414 16.71 2.31 13.54
C GLU A 414 15.57 1.46 14.10
N LYS A 415 14.39 2.07 14.25
CA LYS A 415 13.18 1.41 14.75
C LYS A 415 12.79 0.20 13.90
N ALA A 416 12.89 0.33 12.58
CA ALA A 416 12.61 -0.73 11.62
C ALA A 416 13.58 -1.90 11.81
N LEU A 417 14.90 -1.64 11.81
CA LEU A 417 15.90 -2.70 11.98
C LEU A 417 15.77 -3.49 13.28
N ARG A 418 15.39 -2.79 14.37
CA ARG A 418 15.06 -3.42 15.65
C ARG A 418 13.82 -4.29 15.55
N LYS A 419 12.71 -3.76 15.01
CA LYS A 419 11.46 -4.52 14.84
C LYS A 419 11.56 -5.68 13.84
N LEU A 420 12.50 -5.67 12.88
CA LEU A 420 12.80 -6.82 12.03
C LEU A 420 13.54 -7.94 12.79
N ARG A 421 14.22 -7.62 13.90
CA ARG A 421 14.98 -8.58 14.68
C ARG A 421 14.20 -9.16 15.86
N GLU A 422 13.31 -8.37 16.45
CA GLU A 422 12.63 -8.71 17.71
C GLU A 422 11.12 -8.85 17.48
N ALA A 423 10.51 -9.92 18.04
CA ALA A 423 9.07 -9.93 18.29
C ALA A 423 8.74 -8.85 19.33
N ALA A 424 7.63 -8.14 19.12
CA ALA A 424 7.33 -6.82 19.65
C ALA A 424 7.75 -6.49 21.10
#